data_AF-A0A2N9NY49-F1
#
_entry.id   AF-A0A2N9NY49-F1
#
_cell.length_a   1.000
_cell.length_b   1.000
_cell.length_c   1.000
_cell.angle_alpha   90.00
_cell.angle_beta   90.00
_cell.angle_gamma   90.00
#
_symmetry.space_group_name_H-M   'P 1'
#
loop_
_entity.id
_entity.type
_entity.pdbx_description
1 polymer ?
#
loop_
_entity_poly.entity_id
_entity_poly.type
_entity_poly.pdbx_seq_one_letter_code
_entity_poly.pdbx_strand_id
1 'polypeptide(L)'
;MLALAALVGSAFTGYAANLYVPNYSFESPVVAQSFPYATNEVDEWQETPQPANYDPTQNYDTPWSYLVGTFYNAPFPQSYITNLDGVQAAFLQAYPGVGLFQDYNSIGGTNTVPDHAFNATFKVGDAYALTVGLTSSSDEPLTPGSTIQLSLYYHDRASNVVTVTSTNVTYDTNVFTNLLQLTDFQVRVPGVKATDPWAGQNIGIQLLCTPSLELAGGFWDADNVRLAETVGLNLVNTAITNGLFQFTVQSEPGIVCQILATTNLGLPAANWTSLAIVTNITGSLPFADQTMGLTHRFYTAQPVP
;
A
#
# COMPACT_ATOMS: atom_id res chain seq x y z
N MET A 1 -31.66 1.42 41.95
CA MET A 1 -30.35 0.78 41.68
C MET A 1 -29.67 1.61 40.61
N LEU A 2 -28.68 2.43 41.00
CA LEU A 2 -27.83 3.17 40.06
C LEU A 2 -26.76 2.20 39.52
N ALA A 3 -26.72 2.00 38.21
CA ALA A 3 -25.57 1.39 37.55
C ALA A 3 -24.72 2.50 36.93
N LEU A 4 -23.55 2.71 37.51
CA LEU A 4 -22.53 3.63 36.99
C LEU A 4 -21.73 2.87 35.91
N ALA A 5 -21.99 3.15 34.64
CA ALA A 5 -21.15 2.66 33.55
C ALA A 5 -19.94 3.58 33.42
N ALA A 6 -18.77 3.11 33.86
CA ALA A 6 -17.51 3.78 33.59
C ALA A 6 -17.14 3.54 32.13
N LEU A 7 -17.40 4.53 31.28
CA LEU A 7 -16.93 4.55 29.90
C LEU A 7 -15.46 5.02 29.93
N VAL A 8 -14.52 4.09 29.80
CA VAL A 8 -13.12 4.42 29.49
C VAL A 8 -13.08 4.74 27.99
N GLY A 9 -13.45 5.97 27.64
CA GLY A 9 -13.31 6.48 26.29
C GLY A 9 -11.88 6.95 26.08
N SER A 10 -11.02 6.09 25.52
CA SER A 10 -9.74 6.51 24.98
C SER A 10 -10.01 7.42 23.77
N ALA A 11 -9.83 8.73 23.94
CA ALA A 11 -9.80 9.66 22.82
C ALA A 11 -8.52 9.40 22.02
N PHE A 12 -8.61 8.58 20.97
CA PHE A 12 -7.55 8.49 19.98
C PHE A 12 -7.62 9.74 19.10
N THR A 13 -6.73 10.71 19.34
CA THR A 13 -6.33 11.66 18.30
C THR A 13 -5.56 10.86 17.26
N GLY A 14 -6.25 10.45 16.19
CA GLY A 14 -5.65 9.74 15.07
C GLY A 14 -4.74 10.66 14.27
N TYR A 15 -3.44 10.53 14.47
CA TYR A 15 -2.45 11.07 13.54
C TYR A 15 -2.09 9.96 12.55
N ALA A 16 -1.85 10.34 11.30
CA ALA A 16 -1.17 9.46 10.36
C ALA A 16 0.21 9.10 10.94
N ALA A 17 0.50 7.81 11.08
CA ALA A 17 1.78 7.30 11.52
C ALA A 17 2.49 6.63 10.34
N ASN A 18 3.75 6.99 10.11
CA ASN A 18 4.58 6.23 9.18
C ASN A 18 5.02 4.93 9.86
N LEU A 19 4.66 3.81 9.26
CA LEU A 19 5.16 2.51 9.66
C LEU A 19 6.58 2.33 9.12
N TYR A 20 7.44 1.74 9.94
CA TYR A 20 8.81 1.43 9.55
C TYR A 20 8.81 0.40 8.43
N VAL A 21 9.53 0.71 7.34
CA VAL A 21 9.82 -0.19 6.22
C VAL A 21 11.35 -0.32 6.18
N PRO A 22 11.92 -1.49 6.54
CA PRO A 22 13.35 -1.71 6.43
C PRO A 22 13.88 -1.42 5.03
N ASN A 23 15.03 -0.72 4.96
CA ASN A 23 15.70 -0.33 3.71
C ASN A 23 14.74 0.26 2.65
N TYR A 24 13.84 1.14 3.08
CA TYR A 24 12.76 1.65 2.24
C TYR A 24 13.21 2.45 1.01
N SER A 25 14.44 2.98 1.04
CA SER A 25 15.06 3.71 -0.06
C SER A 25 16.25 2.98 -0.70
N PHE A 26 16.39 1.68 -0.44
CA PHE A 26 17.37 0.82 -1.11
C PHE A 26 18.84 1.27 -0.98
N GLU A 27 19.16 1.96 0.12
CA GLU A 27 20.52 2.44 0.41
C GLU A 27 21.45 1.34 0.94
N SER A 28 20.93 0.13 1.12
CA SER A 28 21.68 -1.07 1.50
C SER A 28 21.41 -2.24 0.53
N PRO A 29 22.43 -3.01 0.11
CA PRO A 29 23.84 -2.79 0.39
C PRO A 29 24.37 -1.53 -0.32
N VAL A 30 25.52 -1.03 0.13
CA VAL A 30 26.17 0.11 -0.54
C VAL A 30 26.78 -0.35 -1.87
N VAL A 31 26.25 0.16 -2.96
CA VAL A 31 26.73 -0.01 -4.33
C VAL A 31 27.99 0.83 -4.57
N ALA A 32 28.95 0.25 -5.28
CA ALA A 32 30.19 0.92 -5.61
C ALA A 32 29.96 2.13 -6.53
N GLN A 33 30.62 3.26 -6.24
CA GLN A 33 30.65 4.46 -7.10
C GLN A 33 31.61 4.30 -8.29
N SER A 34 31.64 3.11 -8.87
CA SER A 34 32.43 2.76 -10.05
C SER A 34 31.63 1.80 -10.91
N PHE A 35 31.87 1.82 -12.22
CA PHE A 35 31.27 0.87 -13.16
C PHE A 35 31.38 -0.57 -12.62
N PRO A 36 30.28 -1.35 -12.57
CA PRO A 36 29.01 -1.12 -13.30
C PRO A 36 27.97 -0.21 -12.62
N TYR A 37 28.27 0.41 -11.47
CA TYR A 37 27.32 1.23 -10.70
C TYR A 37 26.03 0.50 -10.27
N ALA A 38 26.03 -0.84 -10.32
CA ALA A 38 24.89 -1.66 -9.96
C ALA A 38 25.35 -2.98 -9.33
N THR A 39 24.50 -3.55 -8.50
CA THR A 39 24.62 -4.90 -7.95
C THR A 39 23.25 -5.58 -8.02
N ASN A 40 23.23 -6.90 -8.02
CA ASN A 40 22.00 -7.68 -8.01
C ASN A 40 21.53 -8.05 -6.58
N GLU A 41 22.04 -7.31 -5.59
CA GLU A 41 21.75 -7.50 -4.17
C GLU A 41 20.81 -6.40 -3.67
N VAL A 42 19.86 -6.76 -2.81
CA VAL A 42 18.96 -5.82 -2.13
C VAL A 42 18.83 -6.27 -0.67
N ASP A 43 19.32 -5.48 0.27
CA ASP A 43 19.19 -5.83 1.70
C ASP A 43 17.76 -5.60 2.17
N GLU A 44 17.32 -6.37 3.18
CA GLU A 44 15.98 -6.31 3.80
C GLU A 44 14.78 -6.66 2.89
N TRP A 45 14.97 -6.74 1.59
CA TRP A 45 13.96 -7.14 0.61
C TRP A 45 14.30 -8.49 0.02
N GLN A 46 13.29 -9.28 -0.30
CA GLN A 46 13.45 -10.58 -0.92
C GLN A 46 12.99 -10.55 -2.38
N GLU A 47 13.81 -11.12 -3.26
CA GLU A 47 13.46 -11.32 -4.66
C GLU A 47 12.40 -12.40 -4.82
N THR A 48 11.48 -12.22 -5.78
CA THR A 48 10.54 -13.27 -6.15
C THR A 48 11.27 -14.52 -6.66
N PRO A 49 10.76 -15.73 -6.38
CA PRO A 49 11.40 -16.95 -6.88
C PRO A 49 11.32 -17.04 -8.41
N GLN A 50 12.38 -17.57 -9.02
CA GLN A 50 12.42 -17.83 -10.45
C GLN A 50 11.21 -18.70 -10.88
N PRO A 51 10.39 -18.23 -11.84
CA PRO A 51 9.33 -19.03 -12.42
C PRO A 51 9.90 -20.27 -13.14
N ALA A 52 9.19 -21.40 -13.06
CA ALA A 52 9.63 -22.67 -13.66
C ALA A 52 9.81 -22.60 -15.19
N ASN A 53 9.16 -21.64 -15.85
CA ASN A 53 9.24 -21.41 -17.29
C ASN A 53 10.31 -20.37 -17.69
N TYR A 54 11.03 -19.78 -16.74
CA TYR A 54 12.14 -18.89 -17.06
C TYR A 54 13.38 -19.71 -17.40
N ASP A 55 13.89 -19.53 -18.62
CA ASP A 55 15.12 -20.13 -19.13
C ASP A 55 16.14 -19.03 -19.44
N PRO A 56 17.22 -18.90 -18.67
CA PRO A 56 18.29 -17.91 -18.92
C PRO A 56 18.82 -17.94 -20.35
N THR A 57 18.91 -19.11 -20.98
CA THR A 57 19.48 -19.26 -22.35
C THR A 57 18.61 -18.61 -23.42
N GLN A 58 17.33 -18.35 -23.10
CA GLN A 58 16.39 -17.63 -23.96
C GLN A 58 16.36 -16.12 -23.67
N ASN A 59 17.14 -15.66 -22.68
CA ASN A 59 17.18 -14.28 -22.19
C ASN A 59 18.62 -13.77 -22.11
N TYR A 60 19.40 -13.93 -23.17
CA TYR A 60 20.81 -13.49 -23.27
C TYR A 60 21.73 -14.07 -22.19
N ASP A 61 21.45 -15.29 -21.73
CA ASP A 61 22.14 -15.95 -20.63
C ASP A 61 22.07 -15.20 -19.29
N THR A 62 21.06 -14.33 -19.13
CA THR A 62 20.82 -13.58 -17.89
C THR A 62 20.16 -14.47 -16.83
N PRO A 63 20.79 -14.68 -15.66
CA PRO A 63 20.15 -15.38 -14.54
C PRO A 63 18.97 -14.59 -13.99
N TRP A 64 17.97 -15.27 -13.43
CA TRP A 64 16.83 -14.63 -12.77
C TRP A 64 17.27 -13.62 -11.71
N SER A 65 18.26 -14.01 -10.90
CA SER A 65 18.81 -13.19 -9.83
C SER A 65 19.50 -11.91 -10.28
N TYR A 66 19.63 -11.65 -11.58
CA TYR A 66 20.19 -10.40 -12.14
C TYR A 66 19.11 -9.44 -12.65
N LEU A 67 17.83 -9.85 -12.61
CA LEU A 67 16.72 -9.05 -13.10
C LEU A 67 16.27 -7.99 -12.07
N VAL A 68 16.78 -8.06 -10.85
CA VAL A 68 16.52 -7.13 -9.74
C VAL A 68 17.84 -6.78 -9.07
N GLY A 69 17.91 -5.58 -8.50
CA GLY A 69 19.05 -5.17 -7.70
C GLY A 69 18.97 -3.72 -7.28
N THR A 70 20.11 -3.17 -6.88
CA THR A 70 20.26 -1.74 -6.57
C THR A 70 21.33 -1.11 -7.46
N PHE A 71 21.19 0.18 -7.71
CA PHE A 71 22.17 0.96 -8.46
C PHE A 71 22.54 2.25 -7.73
N TYR A 72 23.79 2.69 -7.91
CA TYR A 72 24.24 4.01 -7.53
C TYR A 72 23.80 5.03 -8.58
N ASN A 73 23.05 6.03 -8.16
CA ASN A 73 22.55 7.12 -9.00
C ASN A 73 23.69 8.10 -9.33
N ALA A 74 24.59 7.65 -10.21
CA ALA A 74 25.74 8.42 -10.64
C ALA A 74 25.29 9.76 -11.27
N PRO A 75 25.99 10.87 -11.01
CA PRO A 75 25.60 12.22 -11.45
C PRO A 75 25.88 12.45 -12.95
N PHE A 76 25.41 11.55 -13.81
CA PHE A 76 25.46 11.69 -15.25
C PHE A 76 24.29 12.56 -15.72
N PRO A 77 24.51 13.61 -16.53
CA PRO A 77 23.49 14.60 -16.87
C PRO A 77 22.20 14.05 -17.52
N GLN A 78 22.26 12.86 -18.14
CA GLN A 78 21.15 12.28 -18.89
C GLN A 78 20.41 11.16 -18.14
N SER A 79 20.92 10.70 -17.00
CA SER A 79 20.35 9.59 -16.23
C SER A 79 20.25 9.84 -14.72
N TYR A 80 20.75 10.96 -14.22
CA TYR A 80 20.67 11.30 -12.81
C TYR A 80 19.24 11.59 -12.36
N ILE A 81 18.69 10.71 -11.51
CA ILE A 81 17.36 10.89 -10.91
C ILE A 81 17.47 11.90 -9.77
N THR A 82 16.70 12.98 -9.85
CA THR A 82 16.90 14.17 -9.01
C THR A 82 16.20 14.14 -7.65
N ASN A 83 15.28 13.19 -7.44
CA ASN A 83 14.42 13.11 -6.25
C ASN A 83 14.46 11.74 -5.56
N LEU A 84 15.58 11.01 -5.66
CA LEU A 84 15.82 9.85 -4.80
C LEU A 84 15.95 10.27 -3.33
N ASP A 85 15.60 9.35 -2.42
CA ASP A 85 15.86 9.45 -1.00
C ASP A 85 17.20 8.78 -0.64
N GLY A 86 18.28 9.51 -0.91
CA GLY A 86 19.64 9.03 -0.75
C GLY A 86 20.40 9.13 -2.07
N VAL A 87 21.22 8.12 -2.39
CA VAL A 87 22.09 8.11 -3.57
C VAL A 87 21.95 6.83 -4.39
N GLN A 88 20.99 5.96 -4.05
CA GLN A 88 20.74 4.68 -4.70
C GLN A 88 19.25 4.45 -4.87
N ALA A 89 18.91 3.49 -5.72
CA ALA A 89 17.54 3.03 -5.92
C ALA A 89 17.55 1.55 -6.31
N ALA A 90 16.40 0.90 -6.23
CA ALA A 90 16.21 -0.43 -6.80
C ALA A 90 15.95 -0.34 -8.31
N PHE A 91 16.42 -1.35 -9.04
CA PHE A 91 15.98 -1.61 -10.41
C PHE A 91 15.24 -2.94 -10.48
N LEU A 92 14.19 -3.02 -11.31
CA LEU A 92 13.45 -4.24 -11.60
C LEU A 92 13.21 -4.34 -13.11
N GLN A 93 13.75 -5.36 -13.75
CA GLN A 93 13.53 -5.58 -15.17
C GLN A 93 12.06 -5.88 -15.40
N ALA A 94 11.44 -5.20 -16.38
CA ALA A 94 10.07 -5.48 -16.75
C ALA A 94 9.98 -6.83 -17.46
N TYR A 95 9.82 -7.89 -16.67
CA TYR A 95 9.58 -9.25 -17.13
C TYR A 95 8.53 -9.89 -16.19
N PRO A 96 7.54 -10.63 -16.71
CA PRO A 96 6.47 -11.15 -15.86
C PRO A 96 7.01 -12.02 -14.72
N GLY A 97 6.68 -11.64 -13.48
CA GLY A 97 7.06 -12.35 -12.27
C GLY A 97 8.29 -11.78 -11.55
N VAL A 98 9.08 -10.92 -12.20
CA VAL A 98 10.20 -10.21 -11.55
C VAL A 98 9.65 -9.30 -10.46
N GLY A 99 10.24 -9.32 -9.27
CA GLY A 99 9.71 -8.51 -8.18
C GLY A 99 10.55 -8.51 -6.91
N LEU A 100 10.21 -7.58 -6.03
CA LEU A 100 10.67 -7.48 -4.65
C LEU A 100 9.49 -7.57 -3.70
N PHE A 101 9.68 -8.22 -2.58
CA PHE A 101 8.72 -8.22 -1.49
C PHE A 101 9.40 -8.11 -0.12
N GLN A 102 8.64 -7.58 0.84
CA GLN A 102 9.05 -7.48 2.24
C GLN A 102 7.85 -7.75 3.13
N ASP A 103 7.98 -8.73 4.03
CA ASP A 103 7.02 -9.19 5.00
C ASP A 103 7.75 -9.72 6.25
N TYR A 104 6.98 -10.14 7.26
CA TYR A 104 7.52 -10.64 8.53
C TYR A 104 8.51 -11.80 8.39
N ASN A 105 8.38 -12.63 7.36
CA ASN A 105 9.20 -13.80 7.07
C ASN A 105 10.14 -13.61 5.87
N SER A 106 10.28 -12.39 5.34
CA SER A 106 11.23 -12.14 4.26
C SER A 106 12.67 -12.36 4.72
N ILE A 107 13.48 -12.91 3.81
CA ILE A 107 14.90 -13.13 4.00
C ILE A 107 15.64 -12.25 2.98
N GLY A 108 16.12 -11.10 3.44
CA GLY A 108 16.84 -10.12 2.62
C GLY A 108 18.37 -10.23 2.74
N GLY A 109 19.07 -9.72 1.73
CA GLY A 109 20.53 -9.61 1.72
C GLY A 109 21.24 -10.95 1.93
N THR A 110 22.19 -10.97 2.87
CA THR A 110 23.00 -12.16 3.20
C THR A 110 22.40 -13.06 4.30
N ASN A 111 21.19 -12.76 4.76
CA ASN A 111 20.52 -13.53 5.79
C ASN A 111 20.13 -14.93 5.29
N THR A 112 20.07 -15.89 6.22
CA THR A 112 19.61 -17.27 5.93
C THR A 112 18.31 -17.63 6.66
N VAL A 113 17.84 -16.74 7.53
CA VAL A 113 16.58 -16.80 8.26
C VAL A 113 15.99 -15.38 8.34
N PRO A 114 14.67 -15.23 8.50
CA PRO A 114 14.07 -13.91 8.67
C PRO A 114 14.53 -13.26 9.98
N ASP A 115 14.82 -11.95 9.95
CA ASP A 115 15.14 -11.17 11.16
C ASP A 115 13.90 -10.53 11.81
N HIS A 116 12.76 -10.59 11.13
CA HIS A 116 11.47 -10.04 11.56
C HIS A 116 11.48 -8.51 11.75
N ALA A 117 12.38 -7.79 11.08
CA ALA A 117 12.47 -6.33 11.18
C ALA A 117 11.18 -5.62 10.73
N PHE A 118 10.50 -6.15 9.70
CA PHE A 118 9.20 -5.67 9.26
C PHE A 118 8.05 -6.43 9.94
N ASN A 119 7.56 -5.91 11.07
CA ASN A 119 6.54 -6.55 11.91
C ASN A 119 5.27 -5.67 12.09
N ALA A 120 4.86 -4.98 11.04
CA ALA A 120 3.58 -4.28 11.04
C ALA A 120 2.42 -5.29 10.87
N THR A 121 1.25 -4.97 11.43
CA THR A 121 0.03 -5.79 11.31
C THR A 121 -1.18 -4.92 10.95
N PHE A 122 -2.17 -5.51 10.27
CA PHE A 122 -3.42 -4.82 9.96
C PHE A 122 -4.32 -4.69 11.21
N LYS A 123 -4.41 -3.49 11.77
CA LYS A 123 -5.22 -3.19 12.96
C LYS A 123 -6.66 -2.85 12.60
N VAL A 124 -7.61 -3.48 13.29
CA VAL A 124 -9.04 -3.20 13.12
C VAL A 124 -9.31 -1.73 13.43
N GLY A 125 -10.01 -1.05 12.53
CA GLY A 125 -10.30 0.38 12.62
C GLY A 125 -9.31 1.26 11.86
N ASP A 126 -8.11 0.76 11.56
CA ASP A 126 -7.06 1.51 10.86
C ASP A 126 -7.16 1.31 9.34
N ALA A 127 -6.65 2.27 8.58
CA ALA A 127 -6.51 2.25 7.13
C ALA A 127 -5.04 2.42 6.77
N TYR A 128 -4.65 1.96 5.58
CA TYR A 128 -3.24 1.96 5.16
C TYR A 128 -3.07 2.53 3.76
N ALA A 129 -1.98 3.26 3.56
CA ALA A 129 -1.55 3.74 2.25
C ALA A 129 -0.06 3.40 2.04
N LEU A 130 0.21 2.53 1.07
CA LEU A 130 1.56 2.30 0.55
C LEU A 130 1.80 3.29 -0.59
N THR A 131 2.91 4.03 -0.55
CA THR A 131 3.38 4.91 -1.62
C THR A 131 4.75 4.44 -2.10
N VAL A 132 4.97 4.39 -3.41
CA VAL A 132 6.26 4.02 -4.01
C VAL A 132 6.58 5.02 -5.11
N GLY A 133 7.81 5.56 -5.13
CA GLY A 133 8.31 6.38 -6.22
C GLY A 133 8.81 5.48 -7.35
N LEU A 134 8.31 5.69 -8.56
CA LEU A 134 8.69 4.91 -9.75
C LEU A 134 9.09 5.82 -10.91
N THR A 135 10.05 5.35 -11.72
CA THR A 135 10.30 5.84 -13.08
C THR A 135 10.74 4.69 -13.98
N SER A 136 10.87 4.96 -15.28
CA SER A 136 11.61 4.10 -16.19
C SER A 136 13.07 4.51 -16.19
N SER A 137 13.97 3.52 -16.26
CA SER A 137 15.38 3.79 -16.57
C SER A 137 15.49 4.60 -17.87
N SER A 138 16.46 5.52 -17.90
CA SER A 138 16.77 6.33 -19.08
C SER A 138 17.79 5.67 -20.01
N ASP A 139 18.62 4.77 -19.47
CA ASP A 139 19.61 3.99 -20.23
C ASP A 139 18.94 2.80 -20.93
N GLU A 140 18.02 2.12 -20.24
CA GLU A 140 17.24 1.00 -20.76
C GLU A 140 15.74 1.19 -20.49
N PRO A 141 15.08 2.06 -21.29
CA PRO A 141 13.71 2.45 -21.04
C PRO A 141 12.71 1.33 -21.27
N LEU A 142 11.63 1.37 -20.48
CA LEU A 142 10.49 0.50 -20.59
C LEU A 142 9.77 0.70 -21.93
N THR A 143 9.18 -0.38 -22.43
CA THR A 143 8.25 -0.29 -23.57
C THR A 143 6.90 0.25 -23.06
N PRO A 144 6.28 1.25 -23.71
CA PRO A 144 4.94 1.74 -23.35
C PRO A 144 3.94 0.59 -23.22
N GLY A 145 3.19 0.58 -22.12
CA GLY A 145 2.29 -0.52 -21.75
C GLY A 145 2.89 -1.55 -20.78
N SER A 146 4.20 -1.53 -20.53
CA SER A 146 4.82 -2.38 -19.50
C SER A 146 4.23 -2.08 -18.14
N THR A 147 4.03 -3.10 -17.29
CA THR A 147 3.33 -2.93 -16.00
C THR A 147 4.13 -3.40 -14.80
N ILE A 148 3.91 -2.73 -13.68
CA ILE A 148 4.31 -3.17 -12.34
C ILE A 148 3.11 -3.05 -11.40
N GLN A 149 2.86 -4.08 -10.61
CA GLN A 149 1.83 -4.10 -9.59
C GLN A 149 2.44 -3.80 -8.23
N LEU A 150 1.89 -2.79 -7.57
CA LEU A 150 2.14 -2.50 -6.16
C LEU A 150 1.05 -3.16 -5.34
N SER A 151 1.37 -3.88 -4.28
CA SER A 151 0.35 -4.52 -3.44
C SER A 151 0.69 -4.56 -1.95
N LEU A 152 -0.38 -4.59 -1.16
CA LEU A 152 -0.36 -4.98 0.24
C LEU A 152 -1.03 -6.34 0.36
N TYR A 153 -0.41 -7.26 1.09
CA TYR A 153 -0.87 -8.64 1.24
C TYR A 153 -0.69 -9.13 2.68
N TYR A 154 -1.17 -10.34 2.95
CA TYR A 154 -0.86 -11.09 4.17
C TYR A 154 -0.65 -12.56 3.83
N HIS A 155 -0.08 -13.32 4.77
CA HIS A 155 -0.05 -14.78 4.69
C HIS A 155 -1.28 -15.39 5.36
N ASP A 156 -2.01 -16.25 4.65
CA ASP A 156 -3.10 -17.01 5.26
C ASP A 156 -2.57 -18.11 6.20
N ARG A 157 -3.48 -18.88 6.82
CA ARG A 157 -3.11 -19.96 7.75
C ARG A 157 -2.32 -21.11 7.10
N ALA A 158 -2.38 -21.23 5.78
CA ALA A 158 -1.61 -22.20 5.00
C ALA A 158 -0.34 -21.56 4.42
N SER A 159 0.02 -20.35 4.88
CA SER A 159 1.17 -19.56 4.44
C SER A 159 1.09 -19.09 2.99
N ASN A 160 -0.08 -19.15 2.35
CA ASN A 160 -0.26 -18.58 1.02
C ASN A 160 -0.26 -17.05 1.10
N VAL A 161 0.40 -16.41 0.13
CA VAL A 161 0.30 -14.96 -0.07
C VAL A 161 -1.10 -14.63 -0.59
N VAL A 162 -1.82 -13.77 0.13
CA VAL A 162 -3.16 -13.29 -0.25
C VAL A 162 -3.14 -11.77 -0.34
N THR A 163 -3.29 -11.25 -1.56
CA THR A 163 -3.39 -9.81 -1.82
C THR A 163 -4.64 -9.21 -1.15
N VAL A 164 -4.44 -8.16 -0.36
CA VAL A 164 -5.53 -7.37 0.23
C VAL A 164 -6.01 -6.33 -0.79
N THR A 165 -5.08 -5.61 -1.39
CA THR A 165 -5.35 -4.60 -2.43
C THR A 165 -4.09 -4.32 -3.24
N SER A 166 -4.28 -3.80 -4.45
CA SER A 166 -3.20 -3.56 -5.40
C SER A 166 -3.49 -2.39 -6.33
N THR A 167 -2.44 -1.74 -6.81
CA THR A 167 -2.48 -0.75 -7.88
C THR A 167 -1.57 -1.23 -9.00
N ASN A 168 -2.12 -1.35 -10.21
CA ASN A 168 -1.34 -1.63 -11.41
C ASN A 168 -0.87 -0.30 -12.00
N VAL A 169 0.44 -0.12 -12.05
CA VAL A 169 1.09 1.00 -12.72
C VAL A 169 1.46 0.55 -14.13
N THR A 170 1.08 1.34 -15.12
CA THR A 170 1.42 1.11 -16.52
C THR A 170 2.37 2.22 -16.96
N TYR A 171 3.47 1.84 -17.59
CA TYR A 171 4.37 2.81 -18.20
C TYR A 171 3.69 3.48 -19.39
N ASP A 172 3.39 4.77 -19.23
CA ASP A 172 2.80 5.67 -20.23
C ASP A 172 3.62 6.95 -20.25
N THR A 173 4.09 7.36 -21.43
CA THR A 173 4.89 8.58 -21.63
C THR A 173 4.16 9.87 -21.29
N ASN A 174 2.83 9.85 -21.18
CA ASN A 174 2.04 10.99 -20.70
C ASN A 174 2.01 11.09 -19.17
N VAL A 175 2.26 9.98 -18.47
CA VAL A 175 2.39 9.94 -17.01
C VAL A 175 3.85 10.20 -16.62
N PHE A 176 4.76 9.43 -17.22
CA PHE A 176 6.21 9.54 -17.02
C PHE A 176 6.83 10.53 -18.00
N THR A 177 6.51 11.81 -17.82
CA THR A 177 6.98 12.91 -18.70
C THR A 177 8.43 13.32 -18.47
N ASN A 178 9.02 12.94 -17.33
CA ASN A 178 10.40 13.20 -16.97
C ASN A 178 11.01 11.97 -16.29
N LEU A 179 11.89 11.25 -16.99
CA LEU A 179 12.51 10.03 -16.44
C LEU A 179 13.55 10.32 -15.34
N LEU A 180 13.98 11.58 -15.19
CA LEU A 180 14.90 12.02 -14.14
C LEU A 180 14.19 12.33 -12.82
N GLN A 181 12.91 11.99 -12.71
CA GLN A 181 12.11 12.16 -11.51
C GLN A 181 11.19 10.96 -11.29
N LEU A 182 11.19 10.45 -10.07
CA LEU A 182 10.21 9.48 -9.61
C LEU A 182 8.82 10.11 -9.52
N THR A 183 7.83 9.35 -9.95
CA THR A 183 6.40 9.63 -9.77
C THR A 183 5.84 8.70 -8.70
N ASP A 184 5.12 9.27 -7.73
CA ASP A 184 4.52 8.51 -6.65
C ASP A 184 3.23 7.79 -7.09
N PHE A 185 3.14 6.51 -6.76
CA PHE A 185 1.93 5.70 -6.93
C PHE A 185 1.49 5.13 -5.59
N GLN A 186 0.17 4.99 -5.39
CA GLN A 186 -0.38 4.57 -4.10
C GLN A 186 -1.29 3.36 -4.18
N VAL A 187 -1.22 2.52 -3.15
CA VAL A 187 -2.11 1.40 -2.86
C VAL A 187 -2.82 1.70 -1.54
N ARG A 188 -4.15 1.54 -1.48
CA ARG A 188 -4.95 1.89 -0.30
C ARG A 188 -5.73 0.70 0.23
N VAL A 189 -5.57 0.42 1.52
CA VAL A 189 -6.44 -0.47 2.30
C VAL A 189 -7.41 0.43 3.07
N PRO A 190 -8.74 0.31 2.86
CA PRO A 190 -9.71 1.06 3.66
C PRO A 190 -9.70 0.59 5.12
N GLY A 191 -10.54 1.19 5.96
CA GLY A 191 -10.67 0.80 7.37
C GLY A 191 -10.85 -0.71 7.55
N VAL A 192 -9.89 -1.37 8.21
CA VAL A 192 -9.89 -2.81 8.44
C VAL A 192 -11.02 -3.19 9.40
N LYS A 193 -11.83 -4.17 9.01
CA LYS A 193 -12.93 -4.70 9.82
C LYS A 193 -12.48 -5.92 10.59
N ALA A 194 -13.07 -6.16 11.75
CA ALA A 194 -12.82 -7.38 12.54
C ALA A 194 -13.16 -8.69 11.80
N THR A 195 -13.99 -8.62 10.75
CA THR A 195 -14.36 -9.77 9.91
C THR A 195 -13.43 -9.97 8.71
N ASP A 196 -12.52 -9.03 8.45
CA ASP A 196 -11.60 -9.15 7.34
C ASP A 196 -10.57 -10.25 7.67
N PRO A 197 -10.27 -11.17 6.74
CA PRO A 197 -9.37 -12.29 7.02
C PRO A 197 -7.92 -11.85 7.26
N TRP A 198 -7.54 -10.66 6.81
CA TRP A 198 -6.24 -10.04 7.06
C TRP A 198 -6.18 -9.29 8.40
N ALA A 199 -7.28 -9.13 9.14
CA ALA A 199 -7.27 -8.43 10.42
C ALA A 199 -6.33 -9.13 11.42
N GLY A 200 -5.41 -8.37 12.00
CA GLY A 200 -4.36 -8.83 12.91
C GLY A 200 -3.22 -9.61 12.24
N GLN A 201 -3.23 -9.79 10.93
CA GLN A 201 -2.16 -10.46 10.19
C GLN A 201 -1.01 -9.49 9.91
N ASN A 202 0.21 -10.04 9.78
CA ASN A 202 1.35 -9.27 9.34
C ASN A 202 1.14 -8.70 7.93
N ILE A 203 1.51 -7.44 7.76
CA ILE A 203 1.47 -6.76 6.48
C ILE A 203 2.67 -7.23 5.65
N GLY A 204 2.44 -7.57 4.39
CA GLY A 204 3.47 -7.71 3.36
C GLY A 204 3.33 -6.63 2.30
N ILE A 205 4.46 -6.17 1.75
CA ILE A 205 4.58 -5.25 0.62
C ILE A 205 5.15 -6.01 -0.56
N GLN A 206 4.60 -5.82 -1.77
CA GLN A 206 5.14 -6.41 -2.99
C GLN A 206 5.13 -5.43 -4.16
N LEU A 207 6.25 -5.41 -4.88
CA LEU A 207 6.48 -4.77 -6.17
C LEU A 207 6.66 -5.89 -7.21
N LEU A 208 5.71 -6.08 -8.12
CA LEU A 208 5.71 -7.23 -9.05
C LEU A 208 5.54 -6.77 -10.49
N CYS A 209 6.54 -6.99 -11.33
CA CYS A 209 6.45 -6.78 -12.77
C CYS A 209 5.43 -7.77 -13.36
N THR A 210 4.47 -7.21 -14.09
CA THR A 210 3.36 -7.97 -14.71
C THR A 210 3.18 -7.70 -16.21
N PRO A 211 4.21 -7.25 -16.98
CA PRO A 211 4.00 -6.99 -18.40
C PRO A 211 3.66 -8.30 -19.13
N SER A 212 3.03 -8.19 -20.29
CA SER A 212 3.02 -9.31 -21.23
C SER A 212 4.43 -9.57 -21.74
N LEU A 213 4.69 -10.81 -22.18
CA LEU A 213 6.03 -11.19 -22.67
C LEU A 213 6.46 -10.37 -23.89
N GLU A 214 5.54 -9.89 -24.73
CA GLU A 214 5.89 -9.02 -25.86
C GLU A 214 6.36 -7.61 -25.45
N LEU A 215 6.11 -7.21 -24.20
CA LEU A 215 6.56 -5.93 -23.62
C LEU A 215 7.74 -6.11 -22.68
N ALA A 216 8.31 -7.32 -22.60
CA ALA A 216 9.41 -7.60 -21.69
C ALA A 216 10.70 -6.86 -22.10
N GLY A 217 11.41 -6.30 -21.11
CA GLY A 217 12.64 -5.52 -21.30
C GLY A 217 12.57 -4.11 -20.72
N GLY A 218 13.74 -3.49 -20.56
CA GLY A 218 13.88 -2.24 -19.82
C GLY A 218 13.65 -2.40 -18.31
N PHE A 219 13.86 -1.31 -17.57
CA PHE A 219 13.84 -1.35 -16.11
C PHE A 219 12.89 -0.32 -15.50
N TRP A 220 12.15 -0.77 -14.50
CA TRP A 220 11.57 0.11 -13.50
C TRP A 220 12.65 0.48 -12.50
N ASP A 221 12.80 1.78 -12.25
CA ASP A 221 13.58 2.29 -11.13
C ASP A 221 12.60 2.65 -10.00
N ALA A 222 12.87 2.14 -8.80
CA ALA A 222 11.99 2.28 -7.64
C ALA A 222 12.76 2.80 -6.42
N ASP A 223 12.14 3.71 -5.68
CA ASP A 223 12.72 4.26 -4.46
C ASP A 223 11.65 4.78 -3.49
N ASN A 224 12.07 5.04 -2.27
CA ASN A 224 11.33 5.75 -1.23
C ASN A 224 9.97 5.10 -0.98
N VAL A 225 9.98 3.83 -0.59
CA VAL A 225 8.78 3.07 -0.22
C VAL A 225 8.23 3.58 1.11
N ARG A 226 6.98 4.01 1.17
CA ARG A 226 6.39 4.60 2.38
C ARG A 226 5.08 3.90 2.73
N LEU A 227 4.99 3.35 3.93
CA LEU A 227 3.74 2.79 4.44
C LEU A 227 3.18 3.70 5.53
N ALA A 228 2.04 4.33 5.26
CA ALA A 228 1.32 5.15 6.22
C ALA A 228 0.13 4.38 6.79
N GLU A 229 -0.06 4.51 8.10
CA GLU A 229 -1.22 4.04 8.85
C GLU A 229 -2.04 5.22 9.33
N THR A 230 -3.36 5.15 9.15
CA THR A 230 -4.29 6.22 9.48
C THR A 230 -5.57 5.65 10.10
N VAL A 231 -6.43 6.50 10.66
CA VAL A 231 -7.74 6.05 11.17
C VAL A 231 -8.69 5.84 10.00
N GLY A 232 -9.18 4.62 9.84
CA GLY A 232 -10.17 4.28 8.84
C GLY A 232 -11.54 4.91 9.13
N LEU A 233 -12.31 5.18 8.07
CA LEU A 233 -13.67 5.69 8.19
C LEU A 233 -14.57 4.64 8.86
N ASN A 234 -15.02 4.91 10.09
CA ASN A 234 -15.79 3.98 10.90
C ASN A 234 -16.92 4.66 11.66
N LEU A 235 -17.99 3.91 11.94
CA LEU A 235 -19.09 4.34 12.81
C LEU A 235 -18.94 3.66 14.18
N VAL A 236 -18.77 4.43 15.24
CA VAL A 236 -18.56 3.94 16.61
C VAL A 236 -19.51 4.61 17.60
N ASN A 237 -19.46 4.21 18.88
CA ASN A 237 -20.24 4.80 19.97
C ASN A 237 -21.75 4.88 19.66
N THR A 238 -22.31 3.81 19.10
CA THR A 238 -23.74 3.76 18.75
C THR A 238 -24.60 3.81 20.01
N ALA A 239 -25.62 4.67 20.03
CA ALA A 239 -26.54 4.80 21.15
C ALA A 239 -27.95 5.21 20.66
N ILE A 240 -28.96 4.95 21.49
CA ILE A 240 -30.29 5.56 21.32
C ILE A 240 -30.53 6.49 22.50
N THR A 241 -30.64 7.79 22.22
CA THR A 241 -30.90 8.82 23.23
C THR A 241 -32.14 9.60 22.81
N ASN A 242 -33.12 9.71 23.71
CA ASN A 242 -34.40 10.37 23.44
C ASN A 242 -35.13 9.86 22.17
N GLY A 243 -34.97 8.56 21.85
CA GLY A 243 -35.60 7.94 20.67
C GLY A 243 -34.90 8.22 19.33
N LEU A 244 -33.73 8.87 19.35
CA LEU A 244 -32.89 9.08 18.16
C LEU A 244 -31.70 8.13 18.18
N PHE A 245 -31.42 7.49 17.05
CA PHE A 245 -30.20 6.72 16.87
C PHE A 245 -29.02 7.67 16.61
N GLN A 246 -27.93 7.45 17.33
CA GLN A 246 -26.74 8.28 17.33
C GLN A 246 -25.50 7.41 17.20
N PHE A 247 -24.45 7.99 16.61
CA PHE A 247 -23.13 7.39 16.52
C PHE A 247 -22.08 8.47 16.34
N THR A 248 -20.80 8.09 16.39
CA THR A 248 -19.67 8.94 16.06
C THR A 248 -19.03 8.44 14.78
N VAL A 249 -18.83 9.32 13.82
CA VAL A 249 -17.99 9.07 12.64
C VAL A 249 -16.54 9.31 13.03
N GLN A 250 -15.71 8.28 12.93
CA GLN A 250 -14.25 8.37 13.05
C GLN A 250 -13.61 8.30 11.67
N SER A 251 -12.59 9.10 11.43
CA SER A 251 -11.78 9.11 10.20
C SER A 251 -10.53 9.95 10.41
N GLU A 252 -9.67 10.07 9.40
CA GLU A 252 -8.72 11.17 9.36
C GLU A 252 -9.41 12.55 9.43
N PRO A 253 -8.79 13.53 10.11
CA PRO A 253 -9.21 14.93 10.05
C PRO A 253 -9.28 15.45 8.61
N GLY A 254 -10.37 16.15 8.28
CA GLY A 254 -10.59 16.77 6.97
C GLY A 254 -11.33 15.90 5.96
N ILE A 255 -11.53 14.60 6.24
CA ILE A 255 -12.30 13.72 5.35
C ILE A 255 -13.75 14.21 5.24
N VAL A 256 -14.19 14.41 3.99
CA VAL A 256 -15.59 14.62 3.66
C VAL A 256 -16.23 13.26 3.45
N CYS A 257 -17.29 12.97 4.20
CA CYS A 257 -18.00 11.72 4.10
C CYS A 257 -19.51 11.93 3.96
N GLN A 258 -20.13 11.02 3.22
CA GLN A 258 -21.56 10.91 3.09
C GLN A 258 -22.07 9.84 4.05
N ILE A 259 -23.03 10.21 4.89
CA ILE A 259 -23.72 9.31 5.80
C ILE A 259 -24.95 8.78 5.09
N LEU A 260 -25.00 7.46 4.92
CA LEU A 260 -26.07 6.75 4.24
C LEU A 260 -26.85 5.88 5.21
N ALA A 261 -28.13 5.68 4.94
CA ALA A 261 -28.94 4.74 5.70
C ALA A 261 -30.02 4.04 4.87
N THR A 262 -30.35 2.80 5.22
CA THR A 262 -31.36 1.97 4.54
C THR A 262 -32.14 1.11 5.53
N THR A 263 -33.37 0.74 5.20
CA THR A 263 -34.12 -0.31 5.92
C THR A 263 -33.94 -1.69 5.28
N ASN A 264 -33.32 -1.77 4.10
CA ASN A 264 -33.06 -3.00 3.35
C ASN A 264 -31.58 -3.11 3.01
N LEU A 265 -30.85 -3.97 3.75
CA LEU A 265 -29.42 -4.21 3.57
C LEU A 265 -29.08 -4.86 2.22
N GLY A 266 -30.06 -5.48 1.55
CA GLY A 266 -29.89 -6.07 0.22
C GLY A 266 -29.83 -5.07 -0.93
N LEU A 267 -30.08 -3.77 -0.67
CA LEU A 267 -29.95 -2.73 -1.69
C LEU A 267 -28.47 -2.32 -1.87
N PRO A 268 -28.03 -2.04 -3.11
CA PRO A 268 -26.74 -1.41 -3.35
C PRO A 268 -26.61 -0.08 -2.59
N ALA A 269 -25.41 0.26 -2.11
CA ALA A 269 -25.17 1.48 -1.33
C ALA A 269 -25.61 2.77 -2.07
N ALA A 270 -25.50 2.80 -3.40
CA ALA A 270 -25.97 3.91 -4.23
C ALA A 270 -27.49 4.18 -4.12
N ASN A 271 -28.27 3.19 -3.66
CA ASN A 271 -29.72 3.31 -3.44
C ASN A 271 -30.08 3.58 -1.98
N TRP A 272 -29.10 3.70 -1.10
CA TRP A 272 -29.35 4.06 0.30
C TRP A 272 -29.67 5.55 0.40
N THR A 273 -30.47 5.93 1.39
CA THR A 273 -30.84 7.33 1.60
C THR A 273 -29.63 8.10 2.14
N SER A 274 -29.21 9.15 1.44
CA SER A 274 -28.25 10.12 1.95
C SER A 274 -28.86 10.95 3.07
N LEU A 275 -28.35 10.78 4.29
CA LEU A 275 -28.77 11.53 5.46
C LEU A 275 -28.05 12.87 5.57
N ALA A 276 -26.75 12.88 5.31
CA ALA A 276 -25.92 14.07 5.38
C ALA A 276 -24.62 13.90 4.59
N ILE A 277 -24.02 15.02 4.22
CA ILE A 277 -22.61 15.11 3.81
C ILE A 277 -21.93 15.98 4.86
N VAL A 278 -20.87 15.46 5.47
CA VAL A 278 -20.21 16.08 6.62
C VAL A 278 -18.70 16.02 6.46
N THR A 279 -18.02 17.07 6.93
CA THR A 279 -16.55 17.09 7.03
C THR A 279 -16.15 16.74 8.46
N ASN A 280 -15.38 15.67 8.62
CA ASN A 280 -14.85 15.29 9.93
C ASN A 280 -13.57 16.09 10.24
N ILE A 281 -13.73 17.33 10.73
CA ILE A 281 -12.61 18.27 10.91
C ILE A 281 -11.61 17.81 11.98
N THR A 282 -12.07 17.08 13.00
CA THR A 282 -11.28 16.72 14.19
C THR A 282 -10.88 15.25 14.23
N GLY A 283 -11.34 14.44 13.26
CA GLY A 283 -11.21 12.98 13.25
C GLY A 283 -12.28 12.25 14.07
N SER A 284 -13.16 12.97 14.77
CA SER A 284 -14.30 12.43 15.50
C SER A 284 -15.50 13.38 15.40
N LEU A 285 -16.58 12.92 14.75
CA LEU A 285 -17.78 13.71 14.49
C LEU A 285 -19.03 12.99 15.02
N PRO A 286 -19.70 13.48 16.07
CA PRO A 286 -20.99 12.93 16.49
C PRO A 286 -22.07 13.21 15.44
N PHE A 287 -22.93 12.21 15.19
CA PHE A 287 -24.07 12.30 14.29
C PHE A 287 -25.31 11.69 14.94
N ALA A 288 -26.47 12.30 14.68
CA ALA A 288 -27.77 11.83 15.13
C ALA A 288 -28.75 11.79 13.94
N ASP A 289 -29.32 10.61 13.67
CA ASP A 289 -30.43 10.49 12.73
C ASP A 289 -31.65 11.19 13.32
N GLN A 290 -32.13 12.24 12.66
CA GLN A 290 -33.26 13.05 13.11
C GLN A 290 -34.62 12.33 12.98
N THR A 291 -34.63 11.14 12.40
CA THR A 291 -35.84 10.33 12.22
C THR A 291 -36.15 9.54 13.49
N MET A 292 -37.26 9.87 14.15
CA MET A 292 -37.73 9.14 15.35
C MET A 292 -38.50 7.86 15.00
N GLY A 293 -38.49 6.88 15.91
CA GLY A 293 -39.36 5.70 15.84
C GLY A 293 -38.95 4.64 14.82
N LEU A 294 -37.75 4.75 14.24
CA LEU A 294 -37.17 3.71 13.41
C LEU A 294 -36.76 2.52 14.28
N THR A 295 -37.36 1.36 14.07
CA THR A 295 -36.99 0.14 14.77
C THR A 295 -35.85 -0.61 14.06
N HIS A 296 -35.74 -0.50 12.73
CA HIS A 296 -34.80 -1.27 11.91
C HIS A 296 -34.23 -0.39 10.78
N ARG A 297 -33.00 0.11 10.96
CA ARG A 297 -32.24 0.81 9.91
C ARG A 297 -30.75 0.46 10.01
N PHE A 298 -30.10 0.39 8.87
CA PHE A 298 -28.67 0.16 8.72
C PHE A 298 -28.01 1.47 8.29
N TYR A 299 -26.76 1.69 8.72
CA TYR A 299 -26.01 2.91 8.51
C TYR A 299 -24.63 2.59 7.94
N THR A 300 -24.11 3.47 7.09
CA THR A 300 -22.71 3.45 6.67
C THR A 300 -22.24 4.88 6.42
N ALA A 301 -20.93 5.11 6.53
CA ALA A 301 -20.29 6.31 6.01
C ALA A 301 -19.39 5.91 4.84
N GLN A 302 -19.31 6.76 3.82
CA GLN A 302 -18.38 6.59 2.71
C GLN A 302 -17.67 7.92 2.42
N PRO A 303 -16.39 7.91 2.01
CA PRO A 303 -15.72 9.12 1.54
C PRO A 303 -16.46 9.68 0.32
N VAL A 304 -16.55 11.01 0.23
CA VAL A 304 -16.98 11.68 -1.00
C VAL A 304 -15.73 11.97 -1.83
N PRO A 305 -15.71 11.63 -3.14
CA PRO A 305 -14.60 11.96 -4.04
C PRO A 305 -14.33 13.46 -4.14
#